data_AF-A0AAU1WS52-F1
#
_entry.id   AF-A0AAU1WS52-F1
#
_cell.length_a   1.000
_cell.length_b   1.000
_cell.length_c   1.000
_cell.angle_alpha   90.00
_cell.angle_beta   90.00
_cell.angle_gamma   90.00
#
_symmetry.space_group_name_H-M   'P 1'
#
loop_
_entity.id
_entity.type
_entity.pdbx_description
1 polymer ?
#
loop_
_entity_poly.entity_id
_entity_poly.type
_entity_poly.pdbx_seq_one_letter_code
_entity_poly.pdbx_strand_id
1 'polypeptide(L)' 'MTSSVFTGETGKHTPRQTPEPEPGHHPPAASCARCEAFDLAEEAAERADDLSAATDCRVLRVRHLAADPAHRGSTT' A
#
# COMPACT_ATOMS: atom_id res chain seq x y z
N MET A 1 -25.49 29.07 -47.59
CA MET A 1 -24.52 28.18 -48.26
C MET A 1 -23.63 27.58 -47.20
N THR A 2 -23.37 26.29 -47.34
CA THR A 2 -22.76 25.36 -46.38
C THR A 2 -21.35 25.75 -45.95
N SER A 3 -20.92 25.32 -44.76
CA SER A 3 -19.73 24.46 -44.62
C SER A 3 -19.55 24.00 -43.16
N SER A 4 -19.70 22.68 -42.96
CA SER A 4 -19.20 21.92 -41.82
C SER A 4 -17.70 21.65 -41.97
N VAL A 5 -16.97 21.58 -40.85
CA VAL A 5 -15.82 20.70 -40.50
C VAL A 5 -15.45 21.08 -39.04
N PHE A 6 -14.97 20.26 -38.12
CA PHE A 6 -14.36 18.93 -38.11
C PHE A 6 -14.52 18.34 -36.68
N THR A 7 -14.52 17.02 -36.60
CA THR A 7 -14.72 16.15 -35.44
C THR A 7 -13.56 16.17 -34.44
N GLY A 8 -13.89 15.85 -33.19
CA GLY A 8 -13.01 15.73 -32.03
C GLY A 8 -13.47 16.78 -31.03
N GLU A 9 -13.76 16.53 -29.77
CA GLU A 9 -13.13 15.59 -28.86
C GLU A 9 -14.04 15.56 -27.62
N THR A 10 -14.69 14.45 -27.34
CA THR A 10 -15.07 14.11 -25.96
C THR A 10 -14.76 12.64 -25.79
N GLY A 11 -13.45 12.36 -25.80
CA GLY A 11 -12.96 11.14 -25.21
C GLY A 11 -13.55 11.09 -23.80
N LYS A 12 -14.45 10.13 -23.59
CA LYS A 12 -14.91 9.72 -22.27
C LYS A 12 -13.63 9.43 -21.47
N HIS A 13 -13.19 10.39 -20.68
CA HIS A 13 -12.24 10.15 -19.62
C HIS A 13 -12.98 9.31 -18.58
N THR A 14 -13.13 8.02 -18.87
CA THR A 14 -13.19 7.03 -17.81
C THR A 14 -11.95 7.31 -16.96
N PRO A 15 -12.06 7.74 -15.70
CA PRO A 15 -10.90 7.65 -14.82
C PRO A 15 -10.55 6.16 -14.85
N ARG A 16 -9.43 5.86 -15.51
CA ARG A 16 -8.76 4.58 -15.45
C ARG A 16 -8.76 4.26 -13.96
N GLN A 17 -9.56 3.27 -13.56
CA GLN A 17 -9.54 2.80 -12.20
C GLN A 17 -8.12 2.28 -12.02
N THR A 18 -7.25 3.14 -11.50
CA THR A 18 -6.13 2.71 -10.70
C THR A 18 -6.81 1.81 -9.69
N PRO A 19 -6.59 0.47 -9.73
CA PRO A 19 -7.04 -0.33 -8.62
C PRO A 19 -6.47 0.38 -7.39
N GLU A 20 -7.34 0.80 -6.48
CA GLU A 20 -6.87 1.14 -5.15
C GLU A 20 -5.92 0.02 -4.77
N PRO A 21 -4.70 0.32 -4.28
CA PRO A 21 -3.90 -0.74 -3.72
C PRO A 21 -4.82 -1.40 -2.70
N GLU A 22 -5.23 -2.65 -2.95
CA GLU A 22 -5.85 -3.47 -1.92
C GLU A 22 -5.00 -3.22 -0.69
N PRO A 23 -5.57 -2.75 0.44
CA PRO A 23 -4.81 -2.53 1.66
C PRO A 23 -4.08 -3.85 1.85
N GLY A 24 -2.76 -3.78 1.71
CA GLY A 24 -1.95 -4.93 1.39
C GLY A 24 -2.40 -6.03 2.31
N HIS A 25 -3.03 -7.07 1.76
CA HIS A 25 -3.30 -8.28 2.52
C HIS A 25 -1.94 -8.95 2.64
N HIS A 26 -1.07 -8.31 3.41
CA HIS A 26 0.10 -8.88 4.00
C HIS A 26 -0.47 -10.10 4.72
N PRO A 27 -0.09 -11.33 4.35
CA PRO A 27 -0.52 -12.49 5.10
C PRO A 27 -0.26 -12.17 6.56
N PRO A 28 -1.21 -12.46 7.48
CA PRO A 28 -1.00 -12.12 8.87
C PRO A 28 0.36 -12.68 9.23
N ALA A 29 1.25 -11.81 9.72
CA ALA A 29 2.47 -12.25 10.37
C ALA A 29 2.05 -12.93 11.69
N ALA A 30 1.25 -14.01 11.58
CA ALA A 30 0.57 -14.70 12.66
C ALA A 30 1.56 -15.41 13.59
N SER A 31 2.86 -15.29 13.34
CA SER A 31 3.93 -15.80 14.19
C SER A 31 4.71 -14.72 14.93
N CYS A 32 4.53 -13.42 14.63
CA CYS A 32 5.30 -12.35 15.30
C CYS A 32 4.45 -11.18 15.79
N ALA A 33 4.23 -11.16 17.11
CA ALA A 33 3.54 -10.09 17.81
C ALA A 33 4.16 -8.70 17.59
N ARG A 34 5.47 -8.63 17.32
CA ARG A 34 6.14 -7.34 17.03
C ARG A 34 5.82 -6.83 15.62
N CYS A 35 5.71 -7.72 14.63
CA CYS A 35 5.24 -7.34 13.29
C CYS A 35 3.79 -6.84 13.35
N GLU A 36 2.91 -7.56 14.05
CA GLU A 36 1.51 -7.16 14.25
C GLU A 36 1.39 -5.79 14.93
N ALA A 37 2.23 -5.51 15.93
CA ALA A 37 2.25 -4.20 16.57
C ALA A 37 2.66 -3.06 15.61
N PHE A 38 3.55 -3.31 14.65
CA PHE A 38 3.90 -2.33 13.63
C PHE A 38 2.77 -2.15 12.60
N ASP A 39 2.06 -3.21 12.25
CA ASP A 39 0.93 -3.15 11.31
C ASP A 39 -0.22 -2.31 11.90
N LEU A 40 -0.59 -2.57 13.15
CA LEU A 40 -1.62 -1.79 13.85
C LEU A 40 -1.23 -0.30 14.01
N ALA A 41 0.06 -0.02 14.19
CA ALA A 41 0.58 1.34 14.28
C ALA A 41 0.61 2.04 12.91
N GLU A 42 0.97 1.33 11.83
CA GLU A 42 0.89 1.80 10.44
C GLU A 42 -0.56 2.18 10.12
N GLU A 43 -1.53 1.29 10.38
CA GLU A 43 -2.96 1.56 10.16
C GLU A 43 -3.50 2.73 11.00
N ALA A 44 -3.02 2.89 12.24
CA ALA A 44 -3.40 4.03 13.07
C ALA A 44 -2.85 5.35 12.52
N ALA A 45 -1.61 5.36 12.05
CA ALA A 45 -0.96 6.51 11.45
C ALA A 45 -1.60 6.91 10.12
N GLU A 46 -1.92 5.93 9.26
CA GLU A 46 -2.63 6.16 8.00
C GLU A 46 -4.02 6.77 8.24
N ARG A 47 -4.78 6.26 9.22
CA ARG A 47 -6.07 6.85 9.61
C ARG A 47 -5.96 8.27 10.16
N ALA A 48 -4.80 8.64 10.69
CA ALA A 48 -4.50 9.99 11.16
C ALA A 48 -3.92 10.91 10.06
N ASP A 49 -3.79 10.41 8.82
CA ASP A 49 -3.10 11.07 7.70
C ASP A 49 -1.61 11.40 8.00
N ASP A 50 -1.01 10.72 8.99
CA ASP A 50 0.40 10.85 9.32
C ASP A 50 1.24 9.86 8.51
N LEU A 51 1.49 10.22 7.26
CA LEU A 51 2.25 9.40 6.32
C LEU A 51 3.72 9.22 6.75
N SER A 52 4.27 10.13 7.55
CA SER A 52 5.62 10.01 8.09
C SER A 52 5.67 8.86 9.10
N ALA A 53 4.76 8.86 10.06
CA ALA A 53 4.67 7.80 11.06
C ALA A 53 4.32 6.43 10.44
N ALA A 54 3.46 6.40 9.42
CA ALA A 54 3.16 5.17 8.69
C ALA A 54 4.41 4.59 8.00
N THR A 55 5.20 5.45 7.36
CA THR A 55 6.46 5.05 6.73
C THR A 55 7.49 4.55 7.76
N ASP A 56 7.59 5.20 8.91
CA ASP A 56 8.49 4.78 9.99
C ASP A 56 8.11 3.40 10.52
N CYS A 57 6.82 3.12 10.71
CA CYS A 57 6.33 1.79 11.11
C CYS A 57 6.75 0.71 10.11
N ARG A 58 6.61 0.99 8.81
CA ARG A 58 7.06 0.07 7.75
C ARG A 58 8.58 -0.16 7.78
N VAL A 59 9.38 0.89 7.97
CA VAL A 59 10.85 0.77 8.08
C VAL A 59 11.25 -0.05 9.31
N LEU A 60 10.62 0.18 10.45
CA LEU A 60 10.87 -0.58 11.68
C LEU A 60 10.53 -2.06 11.51
N ARG A 61 9.41 -2.38 10.84
CA ARG A 61 9.02 -3.75 10.51
C ARG A 61 10.08 -4.44 9.63
N VAL A 62 10.56 -3.78 8.57
CA VAL A 62 11.63 -4.32 7.70
C VAL A 62 12.92 -4.56 8.48
N ARG A 63 13.32 -3.63 9.34
CA ARG A 63 14.52 -3.79 10.20
C ARG A 63 14.36 -4.95 11.17
N HIS A 64 13.18 -5.11 11.75
CA HIS A 64 12.89 -6.23 12.65
C HIS A 64 13.02 -7.57 11.93
N LEU A 65 12.44 -7.70 10.74
CA LEU A 65 12.56 -8.91 9.92
C LEU A 65 14.00 -9.18 9.48
N ALA A 66 14.79 -8.14 9.20
CA ALA A 66 16.20 -8.29 8.87
C ALA A 66 17.06 -8.70 10.07
N ALA A 67 16.70 -8.24 11.28
CA ALA A 67 17.38 -8.55 12.52
C ALA A 67 16.97 -9.90 13.13
N ASP A 68 15.81 -10.43 12.73
CA ASP A 68 15.29 -11.70 13.21
C ASP A 68 15.54 -12.83 12.20
N PRO A 69 16.62 -13.64 12.38
CA PRO A 69 16.90 -14.75 11.49
C PRO A 69 15.89 -15.90 11.61
N ALA A 70 15.05 -15.95 12.66
CA ALA A 70 14.03 -16.99 12.81
C ALA A 70 12.88 -16.81 11.80
N HIS A 71 12.65 -15.59 11.31
CA HIS A 71 11.79 -15.35 10.14
C HIS A 71 12.41 -15.70 8.80
N ARG A 72 13.73 -15.86 8.74
CA ARG A 72 14.48 -16.13 7.51
C ARG A 72 14.64 -17.62 7.21
N GLY A 73 14.11 -18.49 8.06
CA GLY A 73 14.45 -19.92 8.13
C GLY A 73 13.30 -20.92 7.94
N SER A 74 12.18 -20.56 7.33
CA SER A 74 11.14 -21.54 6.91
C SER A 74 11.26 -21.87 5.42
N THR A 75 12.40 -22.41 5.04
CA THR A 75 12.60 -23.14 3.79
C THR A 75 13.34 -24.43 4.14
N THR A 76 12.60 -25.44 4.57
CA THR A 76 13.05 -26.84 4.62
C THR A 76 11.90 -27.72 4.18
#